data_AF-A0A382TK19-F1
#
_entry.id   AF-A0A382TK19-F1
#
_cell.length_a   1.000
_cell.length_b   1.000
_cell.length_c   1.000
_cell.angle_alpha   90.00
_cell.angle_beta   90.00
_cell.angle_gamma   90.00
#
_symmetry.space_group_name_H-M   'P 1'
#
loop_
_entity.id
_entity.type
_entity.pdbx_description
1 polymer ?
#
loop_
_entity_poly.entity_id
_entity_poly.type
_entity_poly.pdbx_seq_one_letter_code
_entity_poly.pdbx_strand_id
1 'polypeptide(L)' 'MFDLDIIQSFYMLFAKKVNRARDILDRPLTYTEKVLYSHLFDSNQPQEFTRGESYVEF' A
#
# COMPACT_ATOMS: atom_id res chain seq x y z
N MET A 1 -13.94 -3.68 -19.73
CA MET A 1 -14.92 -2.86 -18.98
C MET A 1 -14.38 -2.73 -17.57
N PHE A 2 -14.31 -1.51 -17.03
CA PHE A 2 -13.82 -1.27 -15.66
C PHE A 2 -14.98 -1.44 -14.68
N ASP A 3 -14.71 -2.12 -13.56
CA ASP A 3 -15.64 -2.21 -12.45
C ASP A 3 -15.45 -0.98 -11.54
N LEU A 4 -16.42 -0.06 -11.58
CA LEU A 4 -16.36 1.18 -10.83
C LEU A 4 -16.48 0.95 -9.31
N ASP A 5 -17.17 -0.10 -8.89
CA ASP A 5 -17.36 -0.41 -7.47
C ASP A 5 -16.03 -0.87 -6.85
N ILE A 6 -15.24 -1.64 -7.60
CA ILE A 6 -13.87 -2.02 -7.20
C ILE A 6 -12.98 -0.79 -7.07
N ILE A 7 -13.01 0.11 -8.06
CA ILE A 7 -12.19 1.33 -8.06
C ILE A 7 -12.56 2.21 -6.85
N GLN A 8 -13.85 2.45 -6.64
CA GLN A 8 -14.31 3.30 -5.55
C GLN A 8 -13.96 2.70 -4.17
N SER A 9 -14.17 1.40 -4.00
CA SER A 9 -13.82 0.69 -2.77
C SER A 9 -12.33 0.78 -2.45
N PHE A 10 -11.46 0.66 -3.46
CA PHE A 10 -10.02 0.83 -3.28
C PHE A 10 -9.65 2.22 -2.77
N TYR A 11 -10.15 3.28 -3.42
CA TYR A 11 -9.83 4.66 -3.04
C TYR A 11 -10.42 5.06 -1.68
N MET A 12 -11.54 4.46 -1.26
CA MET A 12 -12.07 4.60 0.10
C MET A 12 -11.11 4.02 1.16
N LEU A 13 -10.39 2.94 0.85
CA LEU A 13 -9.43 2.29 1.76
C LEU A 13 -8.01 2.84 1.65
N PHE A 14 -7.69 3.57 0.57
CA PHE A 14 -6.34 4.02 0.25
C PHE A 14 -5.67 4.80 1.40
N ALA A 15 -6.36 5.81 1.94
CA ALA A 15 -5.82 6.61 3.04
C ALA A 15 -5.51 5.77 4.29
N LYS A 16 -6.38 4.82 4.62
CA LYS A 16 -6.21 3.90 5.76
C LYS A 16 -4.97 3.01 5.56
N LYS A 17 -4.80 2.44 4.36
CA LYS A 17 -3.63 1.60 4.04
C LYS A 17 -2.32 2.39 4.11
N VAL A 18 -2.29 3.59 3.55
CA VAL A 18 -1.11 4.48 3.59
C VAL A 18 -0.77 4.91 5.01
N ASN A 19 -1.78 5.21 5.84
CA ASN A 19 -1.55 5.58 7.24
C ASN A 19 -0.98 4.42 8.04
N ARG A 20 -1.55 3.22 7.89
CA ARG A 20 -1.02 2.01 8.53
C ARG A 20 0.45 1.76 8.17
N ALA A 21 0.82 1.90 6.90
CA ALA A 21 2.21 1.72 6.47
C ALA A 21 3.15 2.77 7.08
N ARG A 22 2.69 4.02 7.22
CA ARG A 22 3.44 5.08 7.89
C ARG A 22 3.67 4.78 9.37
N ASP A 23 2.64 4.30 10.05
CA ASP A 23 2.71 3.97 11.49
C ASP A 23 3.63 2.78 11.75
N ILE A 24 3.66 1.78 10.85
CA ILE A 24 4.56 0.61 10.97
C ILE A 24 6.02 1.00 10.73
N LEU A 25 6.29 1.85 9.74
CA LEU A 25 7.65 2.23 9.35
C LEU A 25 8.22 3.41 10.15
N ASP A 26 7.37 4.10 10.92
CA ASP A 26 7.71 5.27 11.75
C ASP A 26 8.50 6.36 11.01
N ARG A 27 8.19 6.56 9.72
CA ARG A 27 8.83 7.58 8.88
C ARG A 27 7.91 8.06 7.75
N PRO A 28 8.16 9.27 7.19
CA PRO A 28 7.46 9.72 6.00
C PRO A 28 7.66 8.75 4.82
N LEU A 29 6.59 8.52 4.06
CA LEU A 29 6.61 7.66 2.87
C LEU A 29 6.80 8.47 1.60
N THR A 30 7.66 7.98 0.72
CA THR A 30 7.76 8.41 -0.67
C THR A 30 6.49 8.05 -1.46
N TYR A 31 6.29 8.65 -2.63
CA TYR A 31 5.12 8.33 -3.46
C TYR A 31 5.11 6.85 -3.91
N THR A 32 6.27 6.32 -4.30
CA THR A 32 6.41 4.90 -4.68
C THR A 32 6.05 3.97 -3.54
N GLU A 33 6.49 4.26 -2.31
CA GLU A 33 6.11 3.46 -1.14
C GLU A 33 4.60 3.51 -0.89
N LYS A 34 3.96 4.69 -1.02
CA LYS A 34 2.49 4.79 -0.88
C LYS A 34 1.76 3.92 -1.89
N VAL A 35 2.21 3.90 -3.15
CA VAL A 35 1.65 3.02 -4.18
C VAL A 35 1.88 1.56 -3.80
N LEU A 36 3.12 1.16 -3.50
CA LEU A 36 3.43 -0.22 -3.11
C LEU A 36 2.56 -0.72 -1.95
N TYR A 37 2.61 -0.04 -0.81
CA TYR A 37 1.91 -0.49 0.41
C TYR A 37 0.37 -0.42 0.31
N SER A 38 -0.19 0.46 -0.52
CA SER A 38 -1.66 0.52 -0.71
C SER A 38 -2.20 -0.61 -1.60
N HIS A 39 -1.37 -1.17 -2.49
CA HIS A 39 -1.77 -2.22 -3.44
C HIS A 39 -1.54 -3.63 -2.91
N LEU A 40 -0.95 -3.80 -1.73
CA LEU A 40 -0.81 -5.12 -1.10
C LEU A 40 -2.18 -5.71 -0.74
N PHE A 41 -2.38 -6.98 -1.11
CA PHE A 41 -3.67 -7.67 -1.02
C PHE A 41 -4.13 -7.82 0.44
N ASP A 42 -3.22 -8.19 1.36
CA ASP A 42 -3.40 -8.04 2.81
C ASP A 42 -2.06 -8.28 3.53
N SER A 43 -1.17 -7.28 3.58
CA SER A 43 0.07 -7.38 4.35
C SER A 43 -0.22 -7.04 5.82
N ASN A 44 -0.94 -7.92 6.51
CA ASN A 44 -0.96 -7.93 7.98
C ASN A 44 0.42 -8.26 8.57
N GLN A 45 1.37 -8.66 7.72
CA GLN A 45 2.77 -8.82 8.10
C GLN A 45 3.47 -7.45 8.05
N PRO A 46 4.02 -6.97 9.17
CA PRO A 46 4.89 -5.80 9.20
C PRO A 46 6.23 -6.20 8.58
N GLN A 47 6.30 -6.19 7.25
CA GLN A 47 7.55 -6.38 6.52
C GLN A 47 7.92 -5.06 5.85
N GLU A 48 9.14 -4.60 6.12
CA GLU A 48 9.72 -3.49 5.37
C GLU A 48 10.21 -4.00 4.00
N PHE A 49 9.80 -3.32 2.93
CA PHE A 49 10.27 -3.57 1.58
C PHE A 49 11.37 -2.58 1.21
N THR A 50 12.58 -3.09 0.96
CA THR A 50 13.73 -2.30 0.56
C THR A 50 13.65 -1.94 -0.92
N ARG A 51 13.80 -0.65 -1.22
CA ARG A 51 13.78 -0.13 -2.59
C ARG A 51 14.88 -0.77 -3.44
N GLY A 52 14.50 -1.34 -4.58
CA GLY A 52 15.45 -1.92 -5.53
C GLY A 52 15.89 -3.35 -5.20
N GLU A 53 15.47 -3.90 -4.07
CA GLU A 53 15.78 -5.26 -3.65
C GLU A 53 14.52 -6.11 -3.51
N SER A 54 13.47 -5.54 -2.92
CA SER A 54 12.20 -6.25 -2.73
C SER A 54 11.37 -6.29 -4.00
N TYR A 55 10.96 -7.50 -4.38
CA TYR A 55 9.96 -7.76 -5.42
C TYR A 55 8.66 -8.23 -4.76
N VAL A 56 7.52 -7.64 -5.15
CA VAL A 56 6.22 -7.94 -4.56
C VAL A 56 5.18 -8.11 -5.64
N GLU A 57 4.38 -9.17 -5.52
CA GLU A 57 3.23 -9.44 -6.38
C GLU A 57 1.97 -8.80 -5.79
N PHE A 58 1.11 -8.24 -6.65
CA PHE A 58 -0.09 -7.46 -6.29
C PHE A 58 -1.32 -7.93 -7.07
#